data_AF-A0A812IHP6-F1
#
_entry.id   AF-A0A812IHP6-F1
#
_cell.length_a   1.000
_cell.length_b   1.000
_cell.length_c   1.000
_cell.angle_alpha   90.00
_cell.angle_beta   90.00
_cell.angle_gamma   90.00
#
_symmetry.space_group_name_H-M   'P 1'
#
loop_
_entity.id
_entity.type
_entity.pdbx_description
1 polymer ?
#
loop_
_entity_poly.entity_id
_entity_poly.type
_entity_poly.pdbx_seq_one_letter_code
_entity_poly.pdbx_strand_id
1 'polypeptide(L)'
;MPRVDYNAMDKAELARLVAVLLGQTPALRQRLLQEPAEGDDKAGRTYVHGNFTCTYEETCLPEIWPHLDIAKTLTMQLEASPPDHLETEHLEVLLASLPFFFDEDEADEWFNIFEKVKRYVFTALVDPQLHLLSTQIIRKFWASGVETIAAKTRENSLDMMGETLSMLYDGSERVEEASVIVFLREMRGRDDDTQAEVDRMIDQFAESHPDKYQASQLHTVSQE
;
A
#
# COMPACT_ATOMS: atom_id res chain seq x y z
N MET A 1 -15.57 -12.31 -27.52
CA MET A 1 -14.29 -12.73 -26.91
C MET A 1 -14.59 -13.66 -25.75
N PRO A 2 -13.82 -14.73 -25.54
CA PRO A 2 -13.97 -15.52 -24.32
C PRO A 2 -13.57 -14.62 -23.14
N ARG A 3 -14.49 -14.39 -22.21
CA ARG A 3 -14.14 -13.86 -20.89
C ARG A 3 -13.21 -14.90 -20.27
N VAL A 4 -11.96 -14.53 -20.02
CA VAL A 4 -11.14 -15.31 -19.11
C VAL A 4 -11.86 -15.21 -17.77
N ASP A 5 -12.42 -16.32 -17.30
CA ASP A 5 -12.96 -16.42 -15.96
C ASP A 5 -11.75 -16.45 -15.03
N TYR A 6 -11.30 -15.28 -14.57
CA TYR A 6 -10.19 -15.14 -13.63
C TYR A 6 -10.51 -15.75 -12.25
N ASN A 7 -11.75 -16.19 -12.03
CA ASN A 7 -12.24 -16.82 -10.81
C ASN A 7 -11.70 -18.23 -10.54
N ALA A 8 -10.84 -18.78 -11.40
CA ALA A 8 -10.26 -20.10 -11.20
C ALA A 8 -8.80 -20.19 -11.70
N MET A 9 -7.98 -19.16 -11.45
CA MET A 9 -6.54 -19.29 -11.68
C MET A 9 -5.94 -20.28 -10.67
N ASP A 10 -5.14 -21.23 -11.16
CA ASP A 10 -4.43 -22.12 -10.24
C ASP A 10 -3.30 -21.36 -9.50
N LYS A 11 -2.83 -21.93 -8.39
CA LYS A 11 -1.78 -21.31 -7.56
C LYS A 11 -0.49 -21.05 -8.33
N ALA A 12 -0.14 -21.89 -9.30
CA ALA A 12 1.07 -21.72 -10.10
C ALA A 12 0.91 -20.58 -11.13
N GLU A 13 -0.28 -20.43 -11.69
CA GLU A 13 -0.65 -19.33 -12.58
C GLU A 13 -0.62 -17.99 -11.85
N LEU A 14 -1.18 -17.92 -10.64
CA LEU A 14 -1.13 -16.72 -9.79
C LEU A 14 0.32 -16.34 -9.45
N ALA A 15 1.13 -17.32 -9.03
CA ALA A 15 2.54 -17.07 -8.71
C ALA A 15 3.31 -16.55 -9.94
N ARG A 16 3.03 -17.11 -11.12
CA ARG A 16 3.62 -16.65 -12.38
C ARG A 16 3.14 -15.25 -12.75
N LEU A 17 1.86 -14.94 -12.57
CA LEU A 17 1.29 -13.62 -12.84
C LEU A 17 1.98 -12.55 -11.99
N VAL A 18 2.09 -12.76 -10.67
CA VAL A 18 2.78 -11.84 -9.76
C VAL A 18 4.24 -11.65 -10.18
N ALA A 19 4.97 -12.74 -10.47
CA ALA A 19 6.36 -12.65 -10.92
C ALA A 19 6.51 -11.87 -12.24
N VAL A 20 5.59 -12.06 -13.18
CA VAL A 20 5.56 -11.34 -14.45
C VAL A 20 5.30 -9.85 -14.21
N LEU A 21 4.40 -9.50 -13.29
CA LEU A 21 4.08 -8.10 -12.96
C LEU A 21 5.25 -7.38 -12.30
N LEU A 22 5.90 -8.03 -11.33
CA LEU A 22 7.09 -7.48 -10.69
C LEU A 22 8.19 -7.21 -11.72
N GLY A 23 8.36 -8.09 -12.71
CA GLY A 23 9.33 -7.93 -13.80
C GLY A 23 8.93 -6.98 -14.94
N GLN A 24 7.76 -6.34 -14.92
CA GLN A 24 7.36 -5.39 -15.98
C GLN A 24 8.06 -4.04 -15.82
N THR A 25 8.21 -3.32 -16.94
CA THR A 25 8.66 -1.92 -16.90
C THR A 25 7.66 -1.05 -16.11
N PRO A 26 8.11 -0.01 -15.37
CA PRO A 26 7.24 0.82 -14.55
C PRO A 26 6.03 1.40 -15.32
N ALA A 27 6.27 1.91 -16.53
CA ALA A 27 5.21 2.49 -17.37
C ALA A 27 4.12 1.49 -17.75
N LEU A 28 4.48 0.23 -18.02
CA LEU A 28 3.51 -0.81 -18.34
C LEU A 28 2.77 -1.27 -17.08
N ARG A 29 3.49 -1.43 -15.97
CA ARG A 29 2.91 -1.87 -14.70
C ARG A 29 1.89 -0.86 -14.17
N GLN A 30 2.23 0.43 -14.14
CA GLN A 30 1.32 1.49 -13.72
C GLN A 30 0.04 1.52 -14.59
N ARG A 31 0.18 1.35 -15.90
CA ARG A 31 -0.99 1.27 -16.81
C ARG A 31 -1.90 0.08 -16.56
N LEU A 32 -1.32 -1.08 -16.20
CA LEU A 32 -2.10 -2.29 -15.93
C LEU A 32 -2.76 -2.26 -14.54
N LEU A 33 -2.16 -1.55 -13.58
CA LEU A 33 -2.58 -1.55 -12.18
C LEU A 33 -3.41 -0.32 -11.77
N GLN A 34 -3.32 0.79 -12.48
CA GLN A 34 -4.06 2.02 -12.17
C GLN A 34 -5.30 2.14 -13.05
N GLU A 35 -6.41 2.57 -12.45
CA GLU A 35 -7.59 2.95 -13.21
C GLU A 35 -7.27 4.20 -14.07
N PRO A 36 -7.75 4.26 -15.33
CA PRO A 36 -7.60 5.45 -16.15
C PRO A 36 -8.23 6.66 -15.45
N ALA A 37 -7.50 7.76 -15.39
CA ALA A 37 -8.03 9.01 -14.84
C ALA A 37 -9.30 9.45 -15.60
N GLU A 38 -10.27 10.06 -14.90
CA GLU A 38 -11.50 10.58 -15.50
C GLU A 38 -11.19 11.44 -16.74
N GLY A 39 -11.55 10.95 -17.92
CA GLY A 39 -11.25 11.56 -19.23
C GLY A 39 -10.38 10.71 -20.15
N ASP A 40 -9.76 9.63 -19.66
CA ASP A 40 -9.08 8.61 -20.48
C ASP A 40 -10.07 7.48 -20.80
N ASP A 41 -11.19 7.83 -21.44
CA ASP A 41 -12.25 6.91 -21.87
C ASP A 41 -11.64 5.75 -22.64
N LYS A 42 -11.59 4.55 -22.03
CA LYS A 42 -11.22 3.27 -22.65
C LYS A 42 -10.23 3.46 -23.78
N ALA A 43 -9.02 3.94 -23.45
CA ALA A 43 -8.06 4.33 -24.47
C ALA A 43 -7.77 3.14 -25.38
N GLY A 44 -8.43 3.08 -26.53
CA GLY A 44 -8.17 2.11 -27.57
C GLY A 44 -6.72 2.30 -28.00
N ARG A 45 -5.82 1.47 -27.48
CA ARG A 45 -4.39 1.61 -27.72
C ARG A 45 -4.11 0.99 -29.07
N THR A 46 -3.63 1.82 -29.99
CA THR A 46 -3.22 1.35 -31.31
C THR A 46 -1.79 0.85 -31.23
N TYR A 47 -1.62 -0.47 -31.31
CA TYR A 47 -0.33 -1.11 -31.44
C TYR A 47 0.03 -1.26 -32.93
N VAL A 48 1.24 -0.82 -33.28
CA VAL A 48 1.81 -0.99 -34.61
C VAL A 48 2.61 -2.28 -34.63
N HIS A 49 2.21 -3.25 -35.44
CA HIS A 49 2.94 -4.49 -35.66
C HIS A 49 3.30 -4.62 -37.16
N GLY A 50 4.52 -4.24 -37.51
CA GLY A 50 4.96 -4.18 -38.90
C GLY A 50 4.18 -3.12 -39.69
N ASN A 51 3.41 -3.55 -40.69
CA ASN A 51 2.59 -2.67 -41.54
C ASN A 51 1.12 -2.60 -41.09
N PHE A 52 0.79 -3.23 -39.96
CA PHE A 52 -0.59 -3.28 -39.43
C PHE A 52 -0.69 -2.46 -38.15
N THR A 53 -1.79 -1.72 -38.04
CA THR A 53 -2.22 -1.06 -36.81
C THR A 53 -3.43 -1.80 -36.26
N CYS A 54 -3.35 -2.26 -35.02
CA CYS A 54 -4.50 -2.87 -34.34
C CYS A 54 -4.79 -2.11 -33.05
N THR A 55 -6.06 -1.79 -32.84
CA THR A 55 -6.54 -1.10 -31.65
C THR A 55 -7.07 -2.13 -30.66
N TYR A 56 -6.55 -2.14 -29.44
CA TYR A 56 -7.04 -2.98 -28.35
C TYR A 56 -7.55 -2.11 -27.21
N GLU A 57 -8.61 -2.56 -26.54
CA GLU A 57 -9.01 -2.03 -25.24
C GLU A 57 -8.14 -2.71 -24.18
N GLU A 58 -7.37 -1.93 -23.43
CA GLU A 58 -6.67 -2.42 -22.24
C GLU A 58 -7.63 -2.34 -21.05
N THR A 59 -7.89 -3.47 -20.41
CA THR A 59 -8.65 -3.54 -19.16
C THR A 59 -7.66 -3.52 -18.00
N CYS A 60 -7.95 -2.73 -16.97
CA CYS A 60 -7.15 -2.71 -15.75
C CYS A 60 -7.25 -4.07 -15.06
N LEU A 61 -6.11 -4.62 -14.66
CA LEU A 61 -6.07 -5.93 -14.00
C LEU A 61 -6.89 -5.97 -12.70
N PRO A 62 -6.91 -4.90 -11.87
CA PRO A 62 -7.74 -4.88 -10.67
C PRO A 62 -9.23 -5.12 -10.90
N GLU A 63 -9.78 -4.75 -12.05
CA GLU A 63 -11.22 -4.92 -12.31
C GLU A 63 -11.64 -6.39 -12.44
N ILE A 64 -10.69 -7.29 -12.72
CA ILE A 64 -10.98 -8.65 -13.17
C ILE A 64 -10.25 -9.73 -12.37
N TRP A 65 -9.26 -9.38 -11.55
CA TRP A 65 -8.43 -10.37 -10.85
C TRP A 65 -8.92 -10.72 -9.43
N PRO A 66 -8.56 -11.90 -8.89
CA PRO A 66 -8.89 -12.24 -7.51
C PRO A 66 -7.96 -11.52 -6.52
N HIS A 67 -8.38 -10.34 -6.05
CA HIS A 67 -7.63 -9.45 -5.16
C HIS A 67 -6.94 -10.15 -3.99
N LEU A 68 -7.71 -10.91 -3.20
CA LEU A 68 -7.19 -11.60 -2.02
C LEU A 68 -6.14 -12.65 -2.39
N ASP A 69 -6.36 -13.43 -3.45
CA ASP A 69 -5.42 -14.47 -3.89
C ASP A 69 -4.11 -13.89 -4.42
N ILE A 70 -4.17 -12.75 -5.11
CA ILE A 70 -2.99 -12.01 -5.56
C ILE A 70 -2.19 -11.49 -4.36
N ALA A 71 -2.86 -10.88 -3.38
CA ALA A 71 -2.23 -10.39 -2.16
C ALA A 71 -1.60 -11.53 -1.34
N LYS A 72 -2.31 -12.65 -1.17
CA LYS A 72 -1.78 -13.88 -0.54
C LYS A 72 -0.57 -14.41 -1.30
N THR A 73 -0.63 -14.44 -2.63
CA THR A 73 0.48 -14.93 -3.46
C THR A 73 1.71 -14.03 -3.33
N LEU A 74 1.54 -12.71 -3.36
CA LEU A 74 2.62 -11.75 -3.15
C LEU A 74 3.27 -11.94 -1.78
N THR A 75 2.47 -12.00 -0.71
CA THR A 75 2.99 -12.21 0.64
C THR A 75 3.71 -13.54 0.80
N MET A 76 3.21 -14.62 0.20
CA MET A 76 3.90 -15.91 0.18
C MET A 76 5.24 -15.85 -0.54
N GLN A 77 5.36 -15.07 -1.63
CA GLN A 77 6.63 -14.88 -2.33
C GLN A 77 7.63 -14.08 -1.50
N LEU A 78 7.15 -13.03 -0.81
CA LEU A 78 7.97 -12.25 0.13
C LEU A 78 8.43 -13.08 1.33
N GLU A 79 7.61 -14.00 1.85
CA GLU A 79 8.03 -14.90 2.93
C GLU A 79 9.04 -15.96 2.47
N ALA A 80 8.86 -16.48 1.24
CA ALA A 80 9.76 -17.48 0.68
C ALA A 80 11.16 -16.92 0.35
N SER A 81 11.22 -15.65 -0.02
CA SER A 81 12.46 -14.92 -0.33
C SER A 81 12.37 -13.50 0.21
N PRO A 82 12.58 -13.30 1.53
CA PRO A 82 12.43 -11.98 2.16
C PRO A 82 13.45 -11.00 1.58
N PRO A 83 12.99 -9.93 0.91
CA PRO A 83 13.90 -8.88 0.46
C PRO A 83 14.33 -8.03 1.66
N ASP A 84 15.49 -7.38 1.57
CA ASP A 84 15.93 -6.45 2.62
C ASP A 84 15.01 -5.22 2.71
N HIS A 85 14.43 -4.81 1.58
CA HIS A 85 13.47 -3.72 1.44
C HIS A 85 12.51 -4.00 0.28
N LEU A 86 11.29 -3.45 0.34
CA LEU A 86 10.37 -3.51 -0.79
C LEU A 86 10.71 -2.44 -1.80
N GLU A 87 10.80 -2.86 -3.06
CA GLU A 87 10.89 -1.95 -4.20
C GLU A 87 9.50 -1.45 -4.64
N THR A 88 9.49 -0.45 -5.53
CA THR A 88 8.26 0.23 -6.00
C THR A 88 7.24 -0.76 -6.56
N GLU A 89 7.68 -1.73 -7.36
CA GLU A 89 6.87 -2.82 -7.91
C GLU A 89 6.04 -3.56 -6.87
N HIS A 90 6.64 -3.87 -5.73
CA HIS A 90 5.98 -4.64 -4.69
C HIS A 90 4.84 -3.83 -4.07
N LEU A 91 5.08 -2.53 -3.82
CA LEU A 91 4.06 -1.65 -3.26
C LEU A 91 2.95 -1.33 -4.28
N GLU A 92 3.28 -1.18 -5.56
CA GLU A 92 2.29 -0.99 -6.62
C GLU A 92 1.38 -2.22 -6.76
N VAL A 93 1.95 -3.43 -6.79
CA VAL A 93 1.16 -4.67 -6.85
C VAL A 93 0.35 -4.87 -5.57
N LEU A 94 0.94 -4.63 -4.40
CA LEU A 94 0.23 -4.72 -3.12
C LEU A 94 -0.95 -3.74 -3.08
N LEU A 95 -0.74 -2.47 -3.42
CA LEU A 95 -1.79 -1.46 -3.42
C LEU A 95 -2.91 -1.82 -4.41
N ALA A 96 -2.57 -2.25 -5.62
CA ALA A 96 -3.55 -2.67 -6.61
C ALA A 96 -4.33 -3.93 -6.20
N SER A 97 -3.71 -4.79 -5.38
CA SER A 97 -4.38 -5.97 -4.84
C SER A 97 -5.39 -5.63 -3.74
N LEU A 98 -5.32 -4.44 -3.11
CA LEU A 98 -6.30 -4.04 -2.11
C LEU A 98 -7.65 -3.74 -2.78
N PRO A 99 -8.76 -4.31 -2.27
CA PRO A 99 -10.06 -4.09 -2.86
C PRO A 99 -10.54 -2.64 -2.64
N PHE A 100 -11.57 -2.23 -3.38
CA PHE A 100 -12.19 -0.93 -3.16
C PHE A 100 -12.89 -0.87 -1.78
N PHE A 101 -13.62 -1.94 -1.44
CA PHE A 101 -14.19 -2.21 -0.13
C PHE A 101 -13.72 -3.58 0.36
N PHE A 102 -13.34 -3.67 1.64
CA PHE A 102 -13.05 -4.96 2.25
C PHE A 102 -14.33 -5.72 2.56
N ASP A 103 -14.27 -7.05 2.43
CA ASP A 103 -15.32 -7.95 2.88
C ASP A 103 -15.06 -8.35 4.35
N GLU A 104 -16.12 -8.38 5.15
CA GLU A 104 -16.06 -8.80 6.56
C GLU A 104 -15.71 -10.30 6.67
N ASP A 105 -16.16 -11.13 5.72
CA ASP A 105 -15.87 -12.57 5.69
C ASP A 105 -14.38 -12.85 5.43
N GLU A 106 -13.67 -11.91 4.81
CA GLU A 106 -12.24 -12.00 4.51
C GLU A 106 -11.35 -11.22 5.49
N ALA A 107 -11.93 -10.63 6.55
CA ALA A 107 -11.24 -9.68 7.40
C ALA A 107 -9.95 -10.22 8.04
N ASP A 108 -10.00 -11.45 8.55
CA ASP A 108 -8.83 -12.08 9.18
C ASP A 108 -7.72 -12.36 8.15
N GLU A 109 -8.07 -12.67 6.91
CA GLU A 109 -7.09 -12.91 5.85
C GLU A 109 -6.39 -11.61 5.42
N TRP A 110 -7.15 -10.53 5.29
CA TRP A 110 -6.60 -9.19 5.02
C TRP A 110 -5.73 -8.68 6.17
N PHE A 111 -6.14 -8.92 7.42
CA PHE A 111 -5.30 -8.61 8.58
C PHE A 111 -4.01 -9.43 8.57
N ASN A 112 -4.05 -10.73 8.26
CA ASN A 112 -2.86 -11.57 8.16
C ASN A 112 -1.91 -11.09 7.05
N ILE A 113 -2.44 -10.64 5.91
CA ILE A 113 -1.65 -10.02 4.84
C ILE A 113 -0.95 -8.77 5.38
N PHE A 114 -1.68 -7.88 6.06
CA PHE A 114 -1.13 -6.68 6.65
C PHE A 114 0.02 -6.99 7.62
N GLU A 115 -0.17 -7.94 8.54
CA GLU A 115 0.84 -8.34 9.51
C GLU A 115 2.16 -8.79 8.84
N LYS A 116 2.07 -9.48 7.70
CA LYS A 116 3.24 -9.95 6.94
C LYS A 116 3.99 -8.82 6.23
N VAL A 117 3.29 -7.78 5.80
CA VAL A 117 3.88 -6.69 5.01
C VAL A 117 4.16 -5.42 5.81
N LYS A 118 3.58 -5.25 7.01
CA LYS A 118 3.59 -3.99 7.76
C LYS A 118 5.01 -3.44 7.95
N ARG A 119 5.96 -4.29 8.36
CA ARG A 119 7.35 -3.86 8.58
C ARG A 119 7.93 -3.17 7.34
N TYR A 120 7.70 -3.74 6.17
CA TYR A 120 8.20 -3.19 4.93
C TYR A 120 7.46 -1.92 4.52
N VAL A 121 6.13 -1.90 4.63
CA VAL A 121 5.30 -0.73 4.29
C VAL A 121 5.68 0.48 5.14
N PHE A 122 5.89 0.27 6.43
CA PHE A 122 6.30 1.31 7.38
C PHE A 122 7.75 1.76 7.16
N THR A 123 8.67 0.84 6.86
CA THR A 123 10.04 1.23 6.44
C THR A 123 10.01 2.08 5.17
N ALA A 124 9.16 1.73 4.21
CA ALA A 124 8.96 2.47 2.97
C ALA A 124 8.25 3.82 3.18
N LEU A 125 7.59 4.04 4.32
CA LEU A 125 6.94 5.32 4.64
C LEU A 125 7.96 6.46 4.77
N VAL A 126 9.20 6.17 5.17
CA VAL A 126 10.25 7.20 5.31
C VAL A 126 11.16 7.30 4.10
N ASP A 127 10.91 6.51 3.06
CA ASP A 127 11.62 6.57 1.79
C ASP A 127 10.93 7.59 0.85
N PRO A 128 11.65 8.58 0.29
CA PRO A 128 11.05 9.60 -0.57
C PRO A 128 10.30 9.06 -1.79
N GLN A 129 10.75 7.95 -2.38
CA GLN A 129 10.15 7.37 -3.59
C GLN A 129 8.93 6.51 -3.25
N LEU A 130 8.92 5.88 -2.08
CA LEU A 130 7.89 4.92 -1.68
C LEU A 130 6.82 5.51 -0.75
N HIS A 131 7.10 6.66 -0.13
CA HIS A 131 6.22 7.31 0.86
C HIS A 131 4.76 7.39 0.39
N LEU A 132 4.52 7.84 -0.84
CA LEU A 132 3.16 8.02 -1.36
C LEU A 132 2.41 6.68 -1.52
N LEU A 133 3.08 5.60 -1.91
CA LEU A 133 2.46 4.27 -2.00
C LEU A 133 2.19 3.70 -0.61
N SER A 134 3.16 3.83 0.30
CA SER A 134 3.02 3.39 1.69
C SER A 134 1.86 4.07 2.41
N THR A 135 1.72 5.40 2.29
CA THR A 135 0.60 6.12 2.89
C THR A 135 -0.74 5.63 2.35
N GLN A 136 -0.87 5.37 1.05
CA GLN A 136 -2.09 4.82 0.45
C GLN A 136 -2.45 3.44 0.99
N ILE A 137 -1.47 2.55 1.14
CA ILE A 137 -1.66 1.22 1.71
C ILE A 137 -2.12 1.33 3.17
N ILE A 138 -1.43 2.14 3.99
CA ILE A 138 -1.79 2.32 5.40
C ILE A 138 -3.20 2.91 5.52
N ARG A 139 -3.54 3.94 4.72
CA ARG A 139 -4.90 4.54 4.70
C ARG A 139 -5.97 3.49 4.41
N LYS A 140 -5.73 2.59 3.46
CA LYS A 140 -6.69 1.54 3.08
C LYS A 140 -7.00 0.61 4.25
N PHE A 141 -5.99 0.18 5.00
CA PHE A 141 -6.18 -0.71 6.15
C PHE A 141 -6.76 0.01 7.37
N TRP A 142 -6.16 1.12 7.79
CA TRP A 142 -6.55 1.83 9.01
C TRP A 142 -7.94 2.43 8.93
N ALA A 143 -8.41 2.71 7.72
CA ALA A 143 -9.74 3.23 7.50
C ALA A 143 -10.58 2.34 6.60
N SER A 144 -10.36 1.03 6.72
CA SER A 144 -11.28 0.03 6.21
C SER A 144 -12.67 0.28 6.79
N GLY A 145 -13.71 0.05 5.98
CA GLY A 145 -15.10 0.04 6.46
C GLY A 145 -15.43 -1.18 7.33
N VAL A 146 -14.50 -2.14 7.42
CA VAL A 146 -14.61 -3.33 8.27
C VAL A 146 -13.83 -3.08 9.56
N GLU A 147 -14.56 -2.87 10.66
CA GLU A 147 -13.97 -2.44 11.94
C GLU A 147 -12.94 -3.43 12.49
N THR A 148 -13.13 -4.72 12.27
CA THR A 148 -12.18 -5.75 12.70
C THR A 148 -10.81 -5.59 12.02
N ILE A 149 -10.76 -5.20 10.75
CA ILE A 149 -9.52 -4.88 10.04
C ILE A 149 -8.96 -3.57 10.57
N ALA A 150 -9.80 -2.54 10.64
CA ALA A 150 -9.38 -1.19 10.98
C ALA A 150 -8.78 -1.13 12.40
N ALA A 151 -9.49 -1.64 13.40
CA ALA A 151 -9.02 -1.70 14.79
C ALA A 151 -7.75 -2.53 14.95
N LYS A 152 -7.71 -3.76 14.40
CA LYS A 152 -6.54 -4.64 14.53
C LYS A 152 -5.31 -4.04 13.87
N THR A 153 -5.44 -3.47 12.66
CA THR A 153 -4.31 -2.90 11.93
C THR A 153 -3.78 -1.62 12.58
N ARG A 154 -4.66 -0.77 13.15
CA ARG A 154 -4.26 0.39 13.96
C ARG A 154 -3.44 -0.04 15.19
N GLU A 155 -4.03 -0.90 16.03
CA GLU A 155 -3.39 -1.38 17.27
C GLU A 155 -2.04 -2.06 17.02
N ASN A 156 -1.95 -2.90 15.99
CA ASN A 156 -0.73 -3.66 15.67
C ASN A 156 0.35 -2.84 14.92
N SER A 157 0.09 -1.55 14.69
CA SER A 157 1.02 -0.64 14.00
C SER A 157 1.75 0.33 14.92
N LEU A 158 1.33 0.50 16.18
CA LEU A 158 1.89 1.50 17.10
C LEU A 158 3.41 1.42 17.22
N ASP A 159 3.92 0.24 17.59
CA ASP A 159 5.35 0.02 17.78
C ASP A 159 6.14 0.25 16.47
N MET A 160 5.58 -0.23 15.35
CA MET A 160 6.20 -0.09 14.04
C MET A 160 6.29 1.39 13.63
N MET A 161 5.26 2.18 13.93
CA MET A 161 5.27 3.61 13.63
C MET A 161 6.25 4.38 14.51
N GLY A 162 6.38 4.02 15.79
CA GLY A 162 7.41 4.57 16.67
C GLY A 162 8.82 4.32 16.14
N GLU A 163 9.11 3.09 15.69
CA GLU A 163 10.37 2.75 15.02
C GLU A 163 10.57 3.56 13.73
N THR A 164 9.51 3.67 12.92
CA THR A 164 9.53 4.41 11.64
C THR A 164 9.83 5.89 11.83
N LEU A 165 9.17 6.54 12.79
CA LEU A 165 9.46 7.93 13.16
C LEU A 165 10.90 8.06 13.67
N SER A 166 11.40 7.09 14.44
CA SER A 166 12.79 7.09 14.88
C SER A 166 13.77 7.05 13.69
N MET A 167 13.47 6.24 12.66
CA MET A 167 14.25 6.13 11.42
C MET A 167 14.21 7.39 10.55
N LEU A 168 13.13 8.18 10.62
CA LEU A 168 12.99 9.45 9.89
C LEU A 168 14.08 10.44 10.32
N TYR A 169 14.40 10.49 11.62
CA TYR A 169 15.37 11.46 12.18
C TYR A 169 16.83 10.95 12.24
N ASP A 170 17.08 9.67 11.94
CA ASP A 170 18.43 9.09 11.99
C ASP A 170 19.17 9.11 10.63
N GLY A 171 18.46 9.37 9.52
CA GLY A 171 18.98 9.21 8.16
C GLY A 171 19.13 10.51 7.37
N SER A 172 20.06 10.52 6.41
CA SER A 172 20.30 11.66 5.50
C SER A 172 19.47 11.63 4.21
N GLU A 173 18.90 10.49 3.85
CA GLU A 173 18.03 10.30 2.67
C GLU A 173 16.67 9.79 3.13
N ARG A 174 15.87 10.71 3.67
CA ARG A 174 14.53 10.44 4.19
C ARG A 174 13.54 11.41 3.57
N VAL A 175 12.28 10.99 3.51
CA VAL A 175 11.19 11.88 3.12
C VAL A 175 11.17 13.13 3.99
N GLU A 176 10.76 14.26 3.43
CA GLU A 176 10.57 15.49 4.21
C GLU A 176 9.57 15.25 5.34
N GLU A 177 9.92 15.69 6.55
CA GLU A 177 9.08 15.55 7.75
C GLU A 177 7.66 16.11 7.52
N ALA A 178 7.56 17.21 6.77
CA ALA A 178 6.29 17.82 6.41
C ALA A 178 5.31 16.84 5.73
N SER A 179 5.80 15.94 4.86
CA SER A 179 4.97 14.95 4.19
C SER A 179 4.42 13.91 5.18
N VAL A 180 5.24 13.49 6.15
CA VAL A 180 4.80 12.59 7.22
C VAL A 180 3.79 13.28 8.13
N ILE A 181 3.99 14.56 8.47
CA ILE A 181 3.05 15.34 9.27
C ILE A 181 1.70 15.50 8.55
N VAL A 182 1.70 15.78 7.25
CA VAL A 182 0.48 15.84 6.44
C VAL A 182 -0.26 14.51 6.53
N PHE A 183 0.43 13.40 6.33
CA PHE A 183 -0.17 12.07 6.45
C PHE A 183 -0.74 11.80 7.85
N LEU A 184 0.00 12.11 8.92
CA LEU A 184 -0.48 11.90 10.29
C LEU A 184 -1.69 12.77 10.62
N ARG A 185 -1.72 14.02 10.14
CA ARG A 185 -2.88 14.91 10.29
C ARG A 185 -4.10 14.40 9.52
N GLU A 186 -3.91 13.92 8.29
CA GLU A 186 -4.97 13.31 7.50
C GLU A 186 -5.60 12.12 8.23
N MET A 187 -4.77 11.26 8.84
CA MET A 187 -5.25 10.11 9.61
C MET A 187 -5.95 10.55 10.89
N ARG A 188 -5.34 11.49 11.62
CA ARG A 188 -5.91 12.02 12.88
C ARG A 188 -7.29 12.66 12.67
N GLY A 189 -7.48 13.39 11.58
CA GLY A 189 -8.74 14.09 11.29
C GLY A 189 -9.88 13.22 10.77
N ARG A 190 -9.74 11.90 10.74
CA ARG A 190 -10.68 11.01 10.05
C ARG A 190 -11.86 10.57 10.91
N ASP A 191 -11.57 10.04 12.09
CA ASP A 191 -12.53 9.52 13.06
C ASP A 191 -11.89 9.48 14.46
N ASP A 192 -12.72 9.43 15.51
CA ASP A 192 -12.27 9.52 16.90
C ASP A 192 -11.30 8.38 17.28
N ASP A 193 -11.49 7.18 16.72
CA ASP A 193 -10.65 6.01 17.02
C ASP A 193 -9.25 6.16 16.39
N THR A 194 -9.20 6.60 15.13
CA THR A 194 -7.93 6.89 14.44
C THR A 194 -7.24 8.10 15.06
N GLN A 195 -8.00 9.11 15.49
CA GLN A 195 -7.45 10.24 16.24
C GLN A 195 -6.77 9.78 17.53
N ALA A 196 -7.46 8.97 18.33
CA ALA A 196 -6.92 8.45 19.59
C ALA A 196 -5.66 7.62 19.38
N GLU A 197 -5.61 6.83 18.30
CA GLU A 197 -4.43 6.02 18.00
C GLU A 197 -3.22 6.86 17.54
N VAL A 198 -3.45 7.88 16.70
CA VAL A 198 -2.38 8.81 16.28
C VAL A 198 -1.86 9.60 17.49
N ASP A 199 -2.73 10.10 18.36
CA ASP A 199 -2.33 10.82 19.56
C ASP A 199 -1.52 9.89 20.50
N ARG A 200 -1.99 8.64 20.73
CA ARG A 200 -1.28 7.63 21.51
C ARG A 200 0.12 7.32 20.96
N MET A 201 0.24 7.22 19.65
CA MET A 201 1.51 6.98 18.97
C MET A 201 2.49 8.15 19.15
N ILE A 202 2.00 9.39 19.05
CA ILE A 202 2.82 10.58 19.28
C ILE A 202 3.30 10.63 20.73
N ASP A 203 2.41 10.35 21.68
CA ASP A 203 2.75 10.30 23.11
C ASP A 203 3.81 9.22 23.40
N GLN A 204 3.63 8.00 22.87
CA GLN A 204 4.60 6.91 23.01
C GLN A 204 5.96 7.27 22.40
N PHE A 205 5.98 7.97 21.26
CA PHE A 205 7.21 8.45 20.64
C PHE A 205 7.88 9.55 21.49
N ALA A 206 7.11 10.49 22.04
CA ALA A 206 7.60 11.55 22.91
C ALA A 206 8.23 11.00 24.20
N GLU A 207 7.65 9.93 24.76
CA GLU A 207 8.18 9.23 25.93
C GLU A 207 9.45 8.43 25.61
N SER A 208 9.47 7.74 24.47
CA SER A 208 10.57 6.82 24.11
C SER A 208 11.79 7.52 23.49
N HIS A 209 11.57 8.63 22.78
CA HIS A 209 12.59 9.37 22.04
C HIS A 209 12.46 10.89 22.27
N PRO A 210 12.62 11.38 23.52
CA PRO A 210 12.35 12.77 23.87
C PRO A 210 13.21 13.77 23.09
N ASP A 211 14.49 13.45 22.84
CA ASP A 211 15.40 14.33 22.10
C ASP A 211 14.97 14.50 20.63
N LYS A 212 14.53 13.41 19.99
CA LYS A 212 14.02 13.44 18.61
C LYS A 212 12.68 14.16 18.52
N TYR A 213 11.80 13.93 19.50
CA TYR A 213 10.51 14.61 19.57
C TYR A 213 10.67 16.13 19.74
N GLN A 214 11.58 16.59 20.60
CA GLN A 214 11.86 18.02 20.77
C GLN A 214 12.43 18.70 19.52
N ALA A 215 13.19 17.96 18.72
CA ALA A 215 13.71 18.43 17.44
C ALA A 215 12.65 18.40 16.31
N SER A 216 11.54 17.70 16.51
CA SER A 216 10.49 17.50 15.52
C SER A 216 9.35 18.52 15.61
N GLN A 217 8.56 18.57 14.54
CA GLN A 217 7.30 19.28 14.42
C GLN A 217 6.09 18.36 14.70
N LEU A 218 6.29 17.16 15.27
CA LEU A 218 5.21 16.21 15.58
C LEU A 218 4.15 16.79 16.54
N HIS A 219 4.55 17.68 17.45
CA HIS A 219 3.64 18.40 18.35
C HIS A 219 2.55 19.21 17.61
N THR A 220 2.79 19.56 16.33
CA THR A 220 1.84 20.30 15.50
C THR A 220 0.73 19.43 14.93
N VAL A 221 0.82 18.10 15.04
CA VAL A 221 -0.23 17.17 14.58
C VAL A 221 -1.46 17.26 15.50
N SER A 222 -1.26 17.47 16.80
CA SER A 222 -2.33 17.51 17.81
C SER A 222 -2.89 18.91 18.10
N GLN A 223 -2.39 19.97 17.42
CA GLN A 223 -2.71 21.38 17.72
C GLN A 223 -3.80 22.01 16.82
N GLU A 224 -4.37 21.26 15.89
CA GLU A 224 -5.53 21.64 15.07
C GLU A 224 -6.69 20.66 15.27
#